data_AF-A0A9E0PTJ2-F1
#
_entry.id   AF-A0A9E0PTJ2-F1
#
_cell.length_a   1.000
_cell.length_b   1.000
_cell.length_c   1.000
_cell.angle_alpha   90.00
_cell.angle_beta   90.00
_cell.angle_gamma   90.00
#
_symmetry.space_group_name_H-M   'P 1'
#
loop_
_entity.id
_entity.type
_entity.pdbx_description
1 polymer ?
#
loop_
_entity_poly.entity_id
_entity_poly.type
_entity_poly.pdbx_seq_one_letter_code
_entity_poly.pdbx_strand_id
1 'polypeptide(L)'
;MKSGKTICTVCNYIFDENIGEPRQGILPALRFDDLSDEWCCPECSSAKEMFQPCSCVSLSANAETCVVHREEKIDSPKEAVSRAKSVGQLVAEQPGRACILEAHGIDYCCGGKITLEEACKKKGIPVEEVLEKLLAADQKEQPDAVDWPTAKLADLVDHIIADYHQPLRQELARVMPLAEKVARVHGDNHPEMVKVKDIFNHFKAQLELHMQKEEMVLFPGIKSMETTGSPQIFGCGGGIEHPIEVMSLEHDEAGEALRTMRQLTNDYTPPEDACNTFKVLLFSLIQIELEMHQHVHKENNILFPRALALQKPTAPCR
;
A
#
# COMPACT_ATOMS: atom_id res chain seq x y z
N MET A 1 4.13 -18.12 -31.06
CA MET A 1 3.68 -16.79 -30.57
C MET A 1 2.17 -16.81 -30.49
N LYS A 2 1.59 -16.84 -29.28
CA LYS A 2 0.21 -16.39 -29.07
C LYS A 2 0.32 -15.10 -28.26
N SER A 3 0.56 -14.02 -28.99
CA SER A 3 0.73 -12.65 -28.50
C SER A 3 -0.65 -12.08 -28.15
N GLY A 4 -0.79 -11.57 -26.93
CA GLY A 4 -2.03 -10.97 -26.41
C GLY A 4 -2.33 -11.36 -24.96
N LYS A 5 -1.36 -11.89 -24.22
CA LYS A 5 -1.46 -12.08 -22.77
C LYS A 5 -0.39 -11.26 -22.07
N THR A 6 -0.81 -10.50 -21.06
CA THR A 6 0.07 -9.62 -20.27
C THR A 6 -0.16 -9.93 -18.80
N ILE A 7 0.90 -10.18 -18.04
CA ILE A 7 0.83 -10.56 -16.64
C ILE A 7 1.16 -9.37 -15.74
N CYS A 8 0.30 -9.12 -14.78
CA CYS A 8 0.54 -8.23 -13.67
C CYS A 8 1.70 -8.79 -12.84
N THR A 9 2.77 -8.03 -12.70
CA THR A 9 3.95 -8.45 -11.93
C THR A 9 3.76 -8.33 -10.42
N VAL A 10 2.64 -7.75 -9.97
CA VAL A 10 2.29 -7.57 -8.55
C VAL A 10 1.54 -8.79 -8.01
N CYS A 11 0.47 -9.22 -8.67
CA CYS A 11 -0.37 -10.33 -8.20
C CYS A 11 -0.47 -11.52 -9.16
N ASN A 12 0.28 -11.49 -10.27
CA ASN A 12 0.26 -12.52 -11.32
C ASN A 12 -1.06 -12.67 -12.07
N TYR A 13 -1.99 -11.71 -11.94
CA TYR A 13 -3.18 -11.65 -12.80
C TYR A 13 -2.78 -11.57 -14.27
N ILE A 14 -3.41 -12.36 -15.13
CA ILE A 14 -3.13 -12.37 -16.56
C ILE A 14 -4.29 -11.71 -17.31
N PHE A 15 -4.01 -10.56 -17.91
CA PHE A 15 -4.90 -9.96 -18.91
C PHE A 15 -4.77 -10.74 -20.22
N ASP A 16 -5.87 -11.29 -20.74
CA ASP A 16 -5.92 -11.97 -22.05
C ASP A 16 -6.79 -11.15 -23.01
N GLU A 17 -6.17 -10.58 -24.05
CA GLU A 17 -6.84 -9.76 -25.06
C GLU A 17 -8.00 -10.50 -25.76
N ASN A 18 -8.00 -11.84 -25.81
CA ASN A 18 -9.12 -12.60 -26.40
C ASN A 18 -10.34 -12.68 -25.48
N ILE A 19 -10.16 -12.38 -24.19
CA ILE A 19 -11.19 -12.38 -23.16
C ILE A 19 -11.59 -10.94 -22.81
N GLY A 20 -10.65 -10.01 -22.85
CA GLY A 20 -10.82 -8.67 -22.29
C GLY A 20 -10.85 -8.70 -20.76
N GLU A 21 -11.45 -7.69 -20.15
CA GLU A 21 -11.72 -7.66 -18.71
C GLU A 21 -13.15 -7.11 -18.48
N PRO A 22 -14.17 -7.98 -18.58
CA PRO A 22 -15.57 -7.59 -18.51
C PRO A 22 -15.97 -6.89 -17.21
N ARG A 23 -15.30 -7.17 -16.07
CA ARG A 23 -15.58 -6.51 -14.79
C ARG A 23 -15.25 -5.02 -14.80
N GLN A 24 -14.35 -4.62 -15.70
CA GLN A 24 -13.97 -3.22 -15.91
C GLN A 24 -14.50 -2.67 -17.24
N GLY A 25 -15.43 -3.38 -17.89
CA GLY A 25 -16.05 -2.95 -19.16
C GLY A 25 -15.15 -3.08 -20.39
N ILE A 26 -14.06 -3.84 -20.29
CA ILE A 26 -13.12 -4.06 -21.41
C ILE A 26 -13.60 -5.25 -22.25
N LEU A 27 -13.93 -4.99 -23.51
CA LEU A 27 -14.40 -6.01 -24.45
C LEU A 27 -13.27 -6.92 -24.95
N PRO A 28 -13.59 -8.17 -25.34
CA PRO A 28 -12.67 -9.02 -26.10
C PRO A 28 -12.11 -8.31 -27.34
N ALA A 29 -10.87 -8.64 -27.68
CA ALA A 29 -10.06 -8.11 -28.77
C ALA A 29 -9.55 -6.66 -28.62
N LEU A 30 -9.79 -5.99 -27.47
CA LEU A 30 -9.03 -4.78 -27.12
C LEU A 30 -7.60 -5.16 -26.73
N ARG A 31 -6.60 -4.51 -27.32
CA ARG A 31 -5.20 -4.82 -27.03
C ARG A 31 -4.80 -4.22 -25.69
N PHE A 32 -3.86 -4.86 -24.99
CA PHE A 32 -3.38 -4.35 -23.71
C PHE A 32 -2.82 -2.92 -23.86
N ASP A 33 -2.07 -2.66 -24.93
CA ASP A 33 -1.48 -1.35 -25.19
C ASP A 33 -2.53 -0.26 -25.43
N ASP A 34 -3.73 -0.63 -25.89
CA ASP A 34 -4.85 0.28 -26.17
C ASP A 34 -5.72 0.57 -24.93
N LEU A 35 -5.43 -0.06 -23.79
CA LEU A 35 -6.07 0.28 -22.52
C LEU A 35 -5.70 1.71 -22.10
N SER A 36 -6.59 2.39 -21.37
CA SER A 36 -6.24 3.68 -20.75
C SER A 36 -5.00 3.54 -19.86
N ASP A 37 -4.16 4.57 -19.78
CA ASP A 37 -3.05 4.60 -18.82
C ASP A 37 -3.56 4.66 -17.37
N GLU A 38 -4.82 5.05 -17.16
CA GLU A 38 -5.51 4.96 -15.87
C GLU A 38 -6.11 3.57 -15.58
N TRP A 39 -5.95 2.60 -16.50
CA TRP A 39 -6.41 1.23 -16.28
C TRP A 39 -5.51 0.53 -15.25
N CYS A 40 -6.13 -0.15 -14.29
CA CYS A 40 -5.44 -0.85 -13.22
C CYS A 40 -5.82 -2.32 -13.19
N CYS A 41 -4.91 -3.15 -12.70
CA CYS A 41 -5.15 -4.57 -12.49
C CYS A 41 -6.43 -4.77 -11.66
N PRO A 42 -7.38 -5.59 -12.12
CA PRO A 42 -8.64 -5.82 -11.40
C PRO A 42 -8.45 -6.57 -10.08
N GLU A 43 -7.33 -7.29 -9.91
CA GLU A 43 -7.06 -8.10 -8.72
C GLU A 43 -6.30 -7.33 -7.64
N CYS A 44 -5.30 -6.53 -8.01
CA CYS A 44 -4.43 -5.84 -7.04
C CYS A 44 -4.39 -4.32 -7.21
N SER A 45 -5.14 -3.77 -8.17
CA SER A 45 -5.18 -2.34 -8.47
C SER A 45 -3.83 -1.73 -8.91
N SER A 46 -2.83 -2.54 -9.24
CA SER A 46 -1.57 -2.04 -9.79
C SER A 46 -1.79 -1.35 -11.13
N ALA A 47 -1.06 -0.28 -11.41
CA ALA A 47 -1.16 0.45 -12.66
C ALA A 47 -0.78 -0.41 -13.89
N LYS A 48 -1.21 0.02 -15.09
CA LYS A 48 -0.99 -0.70 -16.36
C LYS A 48 0.49 -0.95 -16.64
N GLU A 49 1.38 -0.06 -16.20
CA GLU A 49 2.83 -0.15 -16.36
C GLU A 49 3.44 -1.35 -15.61
N MET A 50 2.70 -1.90 -14.63
CA MET A 50 3.12 -3.05 -13.82
C MET A 50 2.90 -4.39 -14.54
N PHE A 51 2.47 -4.36 -15.80
CA PHE A 51 2.24 -5.54 -16.61
C PHE A 51 3.40 -5.81 -17.57
N GLN A 52 3.69 -7.10 -17.78
CA GLN A 52 4.70 -7.54 -18.74
C GLN A 52 4.13 -8.60 -19.68
N PRO A 53 4.59 -8.68 -20.94
CA PRO A 53 4.17 -9.73 -21.85
C PRO A 53 4.44 -11.12 -21.25
N CYS A 54 3.42 -11.99 -21.27
CA CYS A 54 3.59 -13.37 -20.81
C CYS A 54 4.60 -14.09 -21.71
N SER A 55 5.79 -14.39 -21.18
CA SER A 55 6.71 -15.34 -21.80
C SER A 55 6.41 -16.75 -21.27
N CYS A 56 6.52 -17.77 -22.11
CA CYS A 56 6.11 -19.16 -21.81
C CYS A 56 6.83 -19.85 -20.63
N VAL A 57 7.68 -19.13 -19.87
CA VAL A 57 8.33 -19.62 -18.65
C VAL A 57 7.48 -19.36 -17.40
N SER A 58 6.51 -18.45 -17.43
CA SER A 58 5.71 -18.04 -16.26
C SER A 58 4.34 -18.74 -16.11
N LEU A 59 4.09 -19.83 -16.84
CA LEU A 59 2.80 -20.55 -16.84
C LEU A 59 2.96 -22.02 -16.37
N SER A 60 3.35 -22.23 -15.12
CA SER A 60 3.22 -23.57 -14.48
C SER A 60 2.71 -23.55 -13.05
N ALA A 61 1.92 -22.56 -12.65
CA ALA A 61 1.11 -22.61 -11.44
C ALA A 61 -0.21 -21.86 -11.68
N ASN A 62 -1.33 -22.46 -11.26
CA ASN A 62 -2.68 -21.87 -11.17
C ASN A 62 -3.61 -22.11 -12.38
N ALA A 63 -3.85 -23.38 -12.69
CA ALA A 63 -4.89 -23.81 -13.64
C ALA A 63 -6.29 -23.98 -13.01
N GLU A 64 -6.55 -23.56 -11.77
CA GLU A 64 -7.80 -23.88 -11.07
C GLU A 64 -8.37 -22.69 -10.27
N THR A 65 -8.97 -21.71 -10.95
CA THR A 65 -9.95 -20.82 -10.31
C THR A 65 -10.95 -20.30 -11.34
N CYS A 66 -12.04 -21.03 -11.53
CA CYS A 66 -13.30 -20.50 -12.08
C CYS A 66 -14.32 -20.46 -10.94
N VAL A 67 -14.75 -19.27 -10.52
CA VAL A 67 -15.82 -19.10 -9.52
C VAL A 67 -17.09 -18.62 -10.22
N VAL A 68 -18.22 -19.22 -9.84
CA VAL A 68 -19.56 -19.02 -10.40
C VAL A 68 -20.26 -17.88 -9.65
N HIS A 69 -20.83 -16.91 -10.36
CA HIS A 69 -21.58 -15.80 -9.78
C HIS A 69 -23.00 -16.21 -9.35
N ARG A 70 -23.43 -15.73 -8.17
CA ARG A 70 -24.83 -15.71 -7.74
C ARG A 70 -25.24 -14.26 -7.48
N GLU A 71 -26.31 -13.81 -8.12
CA GLU A 71 -26.88 -12.47 -7.99
C GLU A 71 -27.66 -12.35 -6.68
N GLU A 72 -27.48 -11.26 -5.91
CA GLU A 72 -28.58 -10.64 -5.15
C GLU A 72 -28.27 -9.23 -4.62
N LYS A 73 -29.15 -8.30 -5.03
CA LYS A 73 -29.66 -7.00 -4.52
C LYS A 73 -28.82 -6.06 -3.62
N ILE A 74 -28.76 -4.82 -4.12
CA ILE A 74 -28.27 -3.56 -3.55
C ILE A 74 -29.30 -2.90 -2.63
N ASP A 75 -28.89 -2.38 -1.47
CA ASP A 75 -29.56 -1.23 -0.84
C ASP A 75 -28.61 -0.32 -0.02
N SER A 76 -28.94 0.98 -0.02
CA SER A 76 -28.49 2.11 0.83
C SER A 76 -27.37 3.06 0.34
N PRO A 77 -27.52 4.40 0.52
CA PRO A 77 -26.69 5.42 -0.13
C PRO A 77 -25.37 5.69 0.60
N LYS A 78 -24.23 5.55 -0.11
CA LYS A 78 -22.90 5.98 0.37
C LYS A 78 -22.85 7.51 0.51
N GLU A 79 -22.41 8.03 1.66
CA GLU A 79 -22.16 9.47 1.85
C GLU A 79 -21.16 9.99 0.79
N ALA A 80 -21.44 11.17 0.24
CA ALA A 80 -20.62 11.78 -0.80
C ALA A 80 -19.19 12.10 -0.29
N VAL A 81 -18.18 11.81 -1.12
CA VAL A 81 -16.77 12.16 -0.87
C VAL A 81 -16.65 13.66 -0.61
N SER A 82 -16.06 14.05 0.52
CA SER A 82 -15.95 15.46 0.96
C SER A 82 -14.51 15.95 0.97
N ARG A 83 -14.28 17.14 0.42
CA ARG A 83 -12.96 17.83 0.42
C ARG A 83 -12.41 18.14 1.81
N ALA A 84 -13.30 18.20 2.80
CA ALA A 84 -12.97 18.51 4.19
C ALA A 84 -12.61 17.26 5.01
N LYS A 85 -12.83 16.05 4.49
CA LYS A 85 -12.36 14.82 5.15
C LYS A 85 -10.84 14.71 4.99
N SER A 86 -10.21 14.09 5.98
CA SER A 86 -8.78 13.79 5.90
C SER A 86 -8.51 12.73 4.83
N VAL A 87 -7.37 12.82 4.14
CA VAL A 87 -7.03 11.88 3.07
C VAL A 87 -6.89 10.43 3.58
N GLY A 88 -6.45 10.25 4.83
CA GLY A 88 -6.45 8.95 5.51
C GLY A 88 -7.86 8.43 5.73
N GLN A 89 -8.80 9.24 6.22
CA GLN A 89 -10.20 8.79 6.37
C GLN A 89 -10.84 8.41 5.04
N LEU A 90 -10.54 9.15 3.97
CA LEU A 90 -11.06 8.82 2.65
C LEU A 90 -10.67 7.41 2.22
N VAL A 91 -9.40 7.03 2.41
CA VAL A 91 -8.92 5.67 2.06
C VAL A 91 -9.45 4.61 3.03
N ALA A 92 -9.58 4.92 4.32
CA ALA A 92 -10.14 3.99 5.30
C ALA A 92 -11.61 3.64 4.98
N GLU A 93 -12.39 4.60 4.50
CA GLU A 93 -13.80 4.40 4.09
C GLU A 93 -13.93 3.60 2.79
N GLN A 94 -12.99 3.79 1.85
CA GLN A 94 -12.99 3.09 0.58
C GLN A 94 -11.54 2.86 0.12
N PRO A 95 -10.98 1.64 0.31
CA PRO A 95 -9.59 1.34 -0.01
C PRO A 95 -9.20 1.63 -1.48
N GLY A 96 -10.13 1.47 -2.42
CA GLY A 96 -9.92 1.79 -3.84
C GLY A 96 -9.54 3.25 -4.14
N ARG A 97 -9.73 4.17 -3.19
CA ARG A 97 -9.31 5.57 -3.31
C ARG A 97 -7.79 5.76 -3.18
N ALA A 98 -7.07 4.82 -2.57
CA ALA A 98 -5.61 4.89 -2.39
C ALA A 98 -4.88 5.12 -3.71
N CYS A 99 -5.21 4.32 -4.73
CA CYS A 99 -4.60 4.42 -6.06
C CYS A 99 -4.74 5.81 -6.70
N ILE A 100 -5.91 6.45 -6.52
CA ILE A 100 -6.14 7.81 -7.03
C ILE A 100 -5.23 8.81 -6.32
N LEU A 101 -5.13 8.73 -4.99
CA LEU A 101 -4.26 9.63 -4.21
C LEU A 101 -2.78 9.41 -4.54
N GLU A 102 -2.35 8.16 -4.75
CA GLU A 102 -0.99 7.79 -5.15
C GLU A 102 -0.62 8.34 -6.52
N ALA A 103 -1.52 8.25 -7.50
CA ALA A 103 -1.31 8.82 -8.84
C ALA A 103 -1.11 10.34 -8.80
N HIS A 104 -1.63 11.01 -7.77
CA HIS A 104 -1.44 12.44 -7.52
C HIS A 104 -0.30 12.73 -6.50
N GLY A 105 0.42 11.71 -6.05
CA GLY A 105 1.50 11.80 -5.07
C GLY A 105 1.06 12.32 -3.70
N ILE A 106 -0.21 12.13 -3.33
CA ILE A 106 -0.80 12.55 -2.05
C ILE A 106 -0.54 11.48 -0.99
N ASP A 107 0.14 11.87 0.08
CA ASP A 107 0.45 11.01 1.23
C ASP A 107 -0.81 10.84 2.12
N TYR A 108 -1.42 9.67 2.06
CA TYR A 108 -2.62 9.30 2.83
C TYR A 108 -2.30 8.43 4.06
N CYS A 109 -1.03 8.08 4.30
CA CYS A 109 -0.60 7.22 5.39
C CYS A 109 -0.07 8.04 6.57
N CYS A 110 1.18 8.51 6.51
CA CYS A 110 1.86 9.33 7.52
C CYS A 110 1.28 10.75 7.53
N GLY A 111 1.14 11.35 6.33
CA GLY A 111 0.49 12.63 6.10
C GLY A 111 -1.04 12.59 6.15
N GLY A 112 -1.62 11.44 6.49
CA GLY A 112 -3.04 11.11 6.32
C GLY A 112 -4.04 12.06 7.00
N LYS A 113 -3.60 12.83 7.99
CA LYS A 113 -4.45 13.66 8.86
C LYS A 113 -4.91 14.98 8.23
N ILE A 114 -4.27 15.44 7.16
CA ILE A 114 -4.67 16.68 6.48
C ILE A 114 -5.88 16.46 5.57
N THR A 115 -6.64 17.51 5.30
CA THR A 115 -7.81 17.42 4.41
C THR A 115 -7.40 17.18 2.96
N LEU A 116 -8.31 16.64 2.15
CA LEU A 116 -8.09 16.53 0.70
C LEU A 116 -7.78 17.89 0.07
N GLU A 117 -8.47 18.94 0.49
CA GLU A 117 -8.23 20.31 0.02
C GLU A 117 -6.82 20.81 0.36
N GLU A 118 -6.34 20.58 1.58
CA GLU A 118 -4.99 20.93 2.00
C GLU A 118 -3.92 20.14 1.25
N ALA A 119 -4.14 18.84 1.05
CA ALA A 119 -3.24 17.96 0.30
C ALA A 119 -3.10 18.41 -1.16
N CYS A 120 -4.23 18.68 -1.83
CA CYS A 120 -4.26 19.16 -3.21
C CYS A 120 -3.57 20.54 -3.33
N LYS A 121 -3.83 21.45 -2.39
CA LYS A 121 -3.19 22.76 -2.34
C LYS A 121 -1.67 22.68 -2.21
N LYS A 122 -1.15 21.77 -1.37
CA LYS A 122 0.30 21.55 -1.23
C LYS A 122 0.96 21.04 -2.53
N LYS A 123 0.21 20.29 -3.34
CA LYS A 123 0.68 19.72 -4.62
C LYS A 123 0.41 20.61 -5.83
N GLY A 124 -0.35 21.69 -5.67
CA GLY A 124 -0.76 22.56 -6.78
C GLY A 124 -1.76 21.90 -7.73
N ILE A 125 -2.54 20.93 -7.24
CA ILE A 125 -3.54 20.17 -8.02
C ILE A 125 -4.93 20.76 -7.72
N PRO A 126 -5.81 20.93 -8.73
CA PRO A 126 -7.20 21.30 -8.49
C PRO A 126 -7.92 20.21 -7.68
N VAL A 127 -8.51 20.56 -6.53
CA VAL A 127 -9.20 19.57 -5.67
C VAL A 127 -10.40 18.94 -6.37
N GLU A 128 -11.07 19.69 -7.24
CA GLU A 128 -12.18 19.22 -8.06
C GLU A 128 -11.78 18.05 -8.98
N GLU A 129 -10.59 18.09 -9.58
CA GLU A 129 -10.09 17.00 -10.44
C GLU A 129 -9.93 15.70 -9.65
N VAL A 130 -9.35 15.79 -8.45
CA VAL A 130 -9.14 14.61 -7.59
C VAL A 130 -10.47 14.08 -7.06
N LEU A 131 -11.40 14.97 -6.66
CA LEU A 131 -12.73 14.58 -6.21
C LEU A 131 -13.53 13.80 -7.27
N GLU A 132 -13.49 14.26 -8.52
CA GLU A 132 -14.18 13.58 -9.63
C GLU A 132 -13.64 12.15 -9.81
N LYS A 133 -12.32 11.97 -9.75
CA LYS A 133 -11.68 10.65 -9.85
C LYS A 133 -12.02 9.75 -8.66
N LEU A 134 -12.05 10.29 -7.44
CA LEU A 134 -12.46 9.54 -6.24
C LEU A 134 -13.92 9.07 -6.34
N LEU A 135 -14.83 9.94 -6.77
CA LEU A 135 -16.24 9.60 -6.96
C LEU A 135 -16.45 8.56 -8.07
N ALA A 136 -15.64 8.61 -9.13
CA ALA A 136 -15.68 7.61 -10.19
C ALA A 136 -15.17 6.23 -9.71
N ALA A 137 -14.15 6.21 -8.85
CA ALA A 137 -13.62 4.98 -8.26
C ALA A 137 -14.62 4.31 -7.30
N ASP A 138 -15.39 5.08 -6.55
CA ASP A 138 -16.41 4.58 -5.60
C ASP A 138 -17.56 3.81 -6.27
N GLN A 139 -17.79 4.04 -7.57
CA GLN A 139 -18.82 3.35 -8.37
C GLN A 139 -18.44 1.92 -8.76
N LYS A 140 -17.18 1.53 -8.56
CA LYS A 140 -16.71 0.16 -8.79
C LYS A 140 -16.81 -0.61 -7.47
N GLU A 141 -17.78 -1.52 -7.38
CA GLU A 141 -17.89 -2.41 -6.22
C GLU A 141 -16.70 -3.38 -6.18
N GLN A 142 -16.08 -3.49 -5.00
CA GLN A 142 -15.20 -4.61 -4.65
C GLN A 142 -15.98 -5.49 -3.68
N PRO A 143 -16.76 -6.46 -4.17
CA PRO A 143 -17.75 -7.19 -3.36
C PRO A 143 -17.15 -8.06 -2.24
N ASP A 144 -15.83 -8.27 -2.21
CA ASP A 144 -15.16 -9.18 -1.26
C ASP A 144 -14.11 -8.50 -0.36
N ALA A 145 -14.03 -7.17 -0.32
CA ALA A 145 -13.06 -6.47 0.53
C ALA A 145 -13.50 -6.46 2.00
N VAL A 146 -12.61 -6.86 2.92
CA VAL A 146 -12.85 -6.78 4.37
C VAL A 146 -12.98 -5.32 4.80
N ASP A 147 -14.05 -5.01 5.53
CA ASP A 147 -14.27 -3.70 6.16
C ASP A 147 -13.41 -3.54 7.42
N TRP A 148 -12.12 -3.24 7.23
CA TRP A 148 -11.15 -3.05 8.32
C TRP A 148 -11.54 -2.01 9.37
N PRO A 149 -12.22 -0.88 9.04
CA PRO A 149 -12.79 0.03 10.03
C PRO A 149 -13.66 -0.62 11.11
N THR A 150 -14.37 -1.71 10.78
CA THR A 150 -15.31 -2.37 11.71
C THR A 150 -14.88 -3.77 12.14
N ALA A 151 -13.96 -4.42 11.42
CA ALA A 151 -13.39 -5.72 11.77
C ALA A 151 -12.71 -5.74 13.16
N LYS A 152 -12.51 -6.91 13.77
CA LYS A 152 -11.79 -7.00 15.06
C LYS A 152 -10.35 -6.51 14.89
N LEU A 153 -9.82 -5.85 15.92
CA LEU A 153 -8.42 -5.42 15.95
C LEU A 153 -7.48 -6.63 15.91
N ALA A 154 -7.85 -7.75 16.54
CA ALA A 154 -7.08 -8.98 16.46
C ALA A 154 -6.93 -9.50 15.03
N ASP A 155 -8.01 -9.48 14.24
CA ASP A 155 -8.00 -9.91 12.84
C ASP A 155 -7.19 -8.93 11.97
N LEU A 156 -7.31 -7.62 12.22
CA LEU A 156 -6.50 -6.60 11.53
C LEU A 156 -5.01 -6.73 11.84
N VAL A 157 -4.65 -7.01 13.09
CA VAL A 157 -3.26 -7.28 13.48
C VAL A 157 -2.72 -8.52 12.78
N ASP A 158 -3.49 -9.61 12.74
CA ASP A 158 -3.06 -10.83 12.05
C ASP A 158 -2.86 -10.61 10.54
N HIS A 159 -3.74 -9.83 9.93
CA HIS A 159 -3.60 -9.39 8.54
C HIS A 159 -2.35 -8.53 8.32
N ILE A 160 -2.09 -7.53 9.17
CA ILE A 160 -0.88 -6.70 9.07
C ILE A 160 0.40 -7.56 9.11
N ILE A 161 0.45 -8.52 10.03
CA ILE A 161 1.62 -9.40 10.15
C ILE A 161 1.77 -10.30 8.91
N ALA A 162 0.68 -10.95 8.48
CA ALA A 162 0.72 -11.95 7.43
C ALA A 162 0.91 -11.34 6.03
N ASP A 163 0.20 -10.25 5.75
CA ASP A 163 0.12 -9.67 4.41
C ASP A 163 1.11 -8.53 4.19
N TYR A 164 1.66 -7.93 5.27
CA TYR A 164 2.64 -6.84 5.17
C TYR A 164 3.99 -7.19 5.80
N HIS A 165 4.04 -7.48 7.11
CA HIS A 165 5.34 -7.63 7.78
C HIS A 165 6.16 -8.82 7.28
N GLN A 166 5.52 -9.97 7.04
CA GLN A 166 6.22 -11.17 6.57
C GLN A 166 6.76 -11.01 5.14
N PRO A 167 5.97 -10.60 4.13
CA PRO A 167 6.47 -10.32 2.79
C PRO A 167 7.54 -9.23 2.78
N LEU A 168 7.34 -8.15 3.52
CA LEU A 168 8.28 -7.03 3.56
C LEU A 168 9.65 -7.44 4.09
N ARG A 169 9.73 -8.26 5.15
CA ARG A 169 11.03 -8.80 5.62
C ARG A 169 11.76 -9.60 4.54
N GLN A 170 11.03 -10.41 3.78
CA GLN A 170 11.62 -11.19 2.68
C GLN A 170 12.12 -10.27 1.58
N GLU A 171 11.33 -9.26 1.24
CA GLU A 171 11.65 -8.30 0.19
C GLU A 171 12.85 -7.42 0.57
N LEU A 172 12.91 -6.91 1.80
CA LEU A 172 14.04 -6.15 2.32
C LEU A 172 15.35 -6.97 2.26
N ALA A 173 15.31 -8.24 2.65
CA ALA A 173 16.46 -9.14 2.58
C ALA A 173 16.89 -9.42 1.13
N ARG A 174 15.93 -9.51 0.20
CA ARG A 174 16.18 -9.73 -1.23
C ARG A 174 16.76 -8.49 -1.94
N VAL A 175 16.29 -7.30 -1.57
CA VAL A 175 16.64 -6.03 -2.23
C VAL A 175 18.00 -5.49 -1.75
N MET A 176 18.36 -5.72 -0.49
CA MET A 176 19.66 -5.31 0.07
C MET A 176 20.88 -5.68 -0.80
N PRO A 177 21.09 -6.94 -1.22
CA PRO A 177 22.23 -7.29 -2.07
C PRO A 177 22.15 -6.67 -3.48
N LEU A 178 20.96 -6.30 -3.97
CA LEU A 178 20.81 -5.58 -5.24
C LEU A 178 21.30 -4.14 -5.08
N ALA A 179 20.89 -3.45 -4.01
CA ALA A 179 21.34 -2.09 -3.69
C ALA A 179 22.87 -2.03 -3.56
N GLU A 180 23.46 -2.98 -2.83
CA GLU A 180 24.91 -3.11 -2.67
C GLU A 180 25.62 -3.35 -3.99
N LYS A 181 25.09 -4.26 -4.83
CA LYS A 181 25.70 -4.57 -6.13
C LYS A 181 25.64 -3.39 -7.08
N VAL A 182 24.50 -2.68 -7.15
CA VAL A 182 24.35 -1.51 -8.03
C VAL A 182 25.28 -0.39 -7.57
N ALA A 183 25.30 -0.06 -6.28
CA ALA A 183 26.21 0.93 -5.73
C ALA A 183 27.69 0.58 -6.00
N ARG A 184 28.08 -0.70 -5.86
CA ARG A 184 29.46 -1.13 -6.10
C ARG A 184 29.87 -1.10 -7.57
N VAL A 185 28.99 -1.48 -8.50
CA VAL A 185 29.32 -1.58 -9.93
C VAL A 185 29.14 -0.26 -10.65
N HIS A 186 28.12 0.50 -10.28
CA HIS A 186 27.71 1.73 -10.97
C HIS A 186 28.04 3.00 -10.20
N GLY A 187 28.46 2.93 -8.93
CA GLY A 187 28.63 4.09 -8.05
C GLY A 187 29.61 5.16 -8.53
N ASP A 188 30.58 4.82 -9.38
CA ASP A 188 31.49 5.80 -9.99
C ASP A 188 30.76 6.71 -11.01
N ASN A 189 29.85 6.13 -11.80
CA ASN A 189 29.03 6.85 -12.78
C ASN A 189 27.70 7.35 -12.19
N HIS A 190 27.22 6.69 -11.13
CA HIS A 190 25.94 6.90 -10.46
C HIS A 190 26.17 7.06 -8.94
N PRO A 191 26.84 8.14 -8.49
CA PRO A 191 27.14 8.36 -7.08
C PRO A 191 25.89 8.46 -6.20
N GLU A 192 24.73 8.81 -6.77
CA GLU A 192 23.42 8.74 -6.12
C GLU A 192 23.08 7.33 -5.62
N MET A 193 23.49 6.29 -6.34
CA MET A 193 23.17 4.91 -5.97
C MET A 193 23.98 4.43 -4.75
N VAL A 194 25.13 5.05 -4.48
CA VAL A 194 25.85 4.82 -3.21
C VAL A 194 25.02 5.33 -2.03
N LYS A 195 24.42 6.52 -2.16
CA LYS A 195 23.53 7.10 -1.15
C LYS A 195 22.24 6.30 -0.99
N VAL A 196 21.61 5.88 -2.09
CA VAL A 196 20.42 5.02 -2.05
C VAL A 196 20.70 3.74 -1.27
N LYS A 197 21.86 3.09 -1.52
CA LYS A 197 22.27 1.90 -0.76
C LYS A 197 22.44 2.19 0.74
N ASP A 198 23.06 3.31 1.12
CA ASP A 198 23.24 3.66 2.54
C ASP A 198 21.88 3.93 3.23
N ILE A 199 21.00 4.67 2.56
CA ILE A 199 19.64 4.95 3.05
C ILE A 199 18.84 3.66 3.17
N PHE A 200 18.86 2.81 2.14
CA PHE A 200 18.14 1.54 2.14
C PHE A 200 18.59 0.61 3.27
N ASN A 201 19.90 0.50 3.50
CA ASN A 201 20.42 -0.35 4.56
C ASN A 201 20.02 0.17 5.96
N HIS A 202 20.00 1.49 6.15
CA HIS A 202 19.53 2.09 7.40
C HIS A 202 18.02 1.89 7.59
N PHE A 203 17.23 2.21 6.56
CA PHE A 203 15.77 2.00 6.50
C PHE A 203 15.41 0.55 6.84
N LYS A 204 16.06 -0.42 6.20
CA LYS A 204 15.88 -1.85 6.48
C LYS A 204 16.10 -2.17 7.96
N ALA A 205 17.22 -1.73 8.53
CA ALA A 205 17.56 -2.03 9.91
C ALA A 205 16.57 -1.40 10.91
N GLN A 206 16.14 -0.17 10.66
CA GLN A 206 15.11 0.50 11.47
C GLN A 206 13.77 -0.23 11.38
N LEU A 207 13.34 -0.58 10.16
CA LEU A 207 12.04 -1.20 9.92
C LEU A 207 11.95 -2.62 10.48
N GLU A 208 13.03 -3.40 10.44
CA GLU A 208 13.09 -4.72 11.08
C GLU A 208 12.93 -4.63 12.61
N LEU A 209 13.57 -3.64 13.25
CA LEU A 209 13.41 -3.40 14.69
C LEU A 209 12.02 -2.84 15.03
N HIS A 210 11.49 -1.98 14.16
CA HIS A 210 10.15 -1.42 14.28
C HIS A 210 9.09 -2.54 14.32
N MET A 211 9.04 -3.38 13.28
CA MET A 211 8.09 -4.49 13.21
C MET A 211 8.23 -5.47 14.38
N GLN A 212 9.45 -5.67 14.91
CA GLN A 212 9.66 -6.48 16.11
C GLN A 212 9.00 -5.88 17.35
N LYS A 213 9.09 -4.56 17.56
CA LYS A 213 8.42 -3.90 18.68
C LYS A 213 6.91 -4.01 18.57
N GLU A 214 6.39 -3.91 17.35
CA GLU A 214 4.96 -4.08 17.13
C GLU A 214 4.52 -5.51 17.46
N GLU A 215 5.13 -6.50 16.82
CA GLU A 215 4.75 -7.91 16.96
C GLU A 215 4.97 -8.47 18.37
N MET A 216 6.00 -8.01 19.08
CA MET A 216 6.35 -8.55 20.39
C MET A 216 5.71 -7.79 21.55
N VAL A 217 5.32 -6.53 21.35
CA VAL A 217 4.87 -5.66 22.44
C VAL A 217 3.53 -5.01 22.12
N LEU A 218 3.45 -4.19 21.07
CA LEU A 218 2.27 -3.37 20.80
C LEU A 218 1.05 -4.22 20.43
N PHE A 219 1.21 -5.09 19.43
CA PHE A 219 0.15 -5.93 18.89
C PHE A 219 -0.42 -6.93 19.91
N PRO A 220 0.39 -7.67 20.70
CA PRO A 220 -0.13 -8.45 21.81
C PRO A 220 -0.92 -7.61 22.82
N GLY A 221 -0.44 -6.39 23.11
CA GLY A 221 -1.13 -5.44 23.97
C GLY A 221 -2.50 -5.03 23.43
N ILE A 222 -2.59 -4.68 22.14
CA ILE A 222 -3.85 -4.34 21.47
C ILE A 222 -4.85 -5.50 21.54
N LYS A 223 -4.41 -6.72 21.20
CA LYS A 223 -5.25 -7.92 21.27
C LYS A 223 -5.77 -8.19 22.69
N SER A 224 -4.92 -7.98 23.69
CA SER A 224 -5.29 -8.12 25.11
C SER A 224 -6.33 -7.08 25.53
N MET A 225 -6.15 -5.82 25.14
CA MET A 225 -7.09 -4.74 25.43
C MET A 225 -8.47 -5.00 24.79
N GLU A 226 -8.51 -5.46 23.53
CA GLU A 226 -9.76 -5.81 22.85
C GLU A 226 -10.48 -6.98 23.56
N THR A 227 -9.72 -7.99 24.01
CA THR A 227 -10.30 -9.17 24.67
C THR A 227 -10.80 -8.87 26.09
N THR A 228 -10.05 -8.07 26.85
CA THR A 228 -10.30 -7.81 28.28
C THR A 228 -11.13 -6.56 28.53
N GLY A 229 -11.23 -5.66 27.55
CA GLY A 229 -11.83 -4.33 27.71
C GLY A 229 -11.09 -3.44 28.72
N SER A 230 -9.88 -3.81 29.12
CA SER A 230 -9.11 -3.14 30.17
C SER A 230 -7.84 -2.50 29.58
N PRO A 231 -7.44 -1.30 30.03
CA PRO A 231 -6.19 -0.69 29.61
C PRO A 231 -4.97 -1.57 29.94
N GLN A 232 -4.04 -1.66 28.99
CA GLN A 232 -2.76 -2.33 29.20
C GLN A 232 -1.70 -1.32 29.66
N ILE A 233 -0.83 -1.75 30.57
CA ILE A 233 0.33 -0.97 31.03
C ILE A 233 1.56 -1.37 30.22
N PHE A 234 2.25 -0.38 29.68
CA PHE A 234 3.50 -0.51 28.92
C PHE A 234 4.65 0.18 29.67
N GLY A 235 5.82 -0.47 29.71
CA GLY A 235 7.04 0.09 30.28
C GLY A 235 6.89 0.58 31.74
N CYS A 236 7.27 1.85 31.99
CA CYS A 236 7.31 2.47 33.32
C CYS A 236 5.92 2.88 33.87
N GLY A 237 4.85 2.17 33.53
CA GLY A 237 3.49 2.51 33.97
C GLY A 237 2.69 3.36 32.97
N GLY A 238 3.17 3.53 31.74
CA GLY A 238 2.48 4.28 30.69
C GLY A 238 1.37 3.46 30.02
N GLY A 239 0.41 4.15 29.38
CA GLY A 239 -0.62 3.52 28.56
C GLY A 239 -0.16 3.24 27.14
N ILE A 240 -1.09 2.82 26.28
CA ILE A 240 -0.80 2.48 24.87
C ILE A 240 -0.47 3.70 24.00
N GLU A 241 -0.78 4.91 24.48
CA GLU A 241 -0.55 6.15 23.73
C GLU A 241 0.93 6.34 23.40
N HIS A 242 1.81 6.07 24.36
CA HIS A 242 3.24 6.32 24.18
C HIS A 242 3.88 5.35 23.17
N PRO A 243 3.67 4.01 23.24
CA PRO A 243 4.10 3.12 22.16
C PRO A 243 3.58 3.52 20.78
N ILE A 244 2.30 3.91 20.65
CA ILE A 244 1.71 4.34 19.38
C ILE A 244 2.36 5.62 18.84
N GLU A 245 2.66 6.60 19.72
CA GLU A 245 3.37 7.82 19.35
C GLU A 245 4.77 7.50 18.81
N VAL A 246 5.50 6.59 19.47
CA VAL A 246 6.83 6.14 19.00
C VAL A 246 6.72 5.44 17.63
N MET A 247 5.73 4.55 17.43
CA MET A 247 5.55 3.88 16.12
C MET A 247 5.21 4.91 15.04
N SER A 248 4.33 5.88 15.34
CA SER A 248 3.94 6.92 14.38
C SER A 248 5.13 7.80 13.96
N LEU A 249 6.03 8.13 14.89
CA LEU A 249 7.26 8.86 14.56
C LEU A 249 8.20 8.05 13.66
N GLU A 250 8.33 6.76 13.93
CA GLU A 250 9.15 5.86 13.09
C GLU A 250 8.54 5.65 11.69
N HIS A 251 7.21 5.70 11.56
CA HIS A 251 6.54 5.74 10.26
C HIS A 251 6.88 7.01 9.48
N ASP A 252 6.93 8.17 10.15
CA ASP A 252 7.32 9.43 9.51
C ASP A 252 8.78 9.37 9.03
N GLU A 253 9.69 8.80 9.83
CA GLU A 253 11.10 8.59 9.46
C GLU A 253 11.24 7.62 8.27
N ALA A 254 10.50 6.50 8.29
CA ALA A 254 10.45 5.52 7.21
C ALA A 254 9.94 6.17 5.90
N GLY A 255 8.88 6.97 5.99
CA GLY A 255 8.34 7.72 4.85
C GLY A 255 9.34 8.73 4.27
N GLU A 256 10.12 9.40 5.11
CA GLU A 256 11.16 10.32 4.65
C GLU A 256 12.32 9.61 3.94
N ALA A 257 12.72 8.44 4.43
CA ALA A 257 13.72 7.61 3.75
C ALA A 257 13.27 7.20 2.35
N LEU A 258 12.00 6.77 2.21
CA LEU A 258 11.40 6.41 0.92
C LEU A 258 11.34 7.62 -0.02
N ARG A 259 10.87 8.78 0.46
CA ARG A 259 10.87 10.04 -0.32
C ARG A 259 12.25 10.42 -0.81
N THR A 260 13.27 10.29 0.04
CA THR A 260 14.65 10.61 -0.32
C THR A 260 15.17 9.64 -1.40
N MET A 261 14.90 8.35 -1.29
CA MET A 261 15.28 7.36 -2.31
C MET A 261 14.58 7.64 -3.65
N ARG A 262 13.27 7.95 -3.63
CA ARG A 262 12.51 8.36 -4.83
C ARG A 262 13.13 9.58 -5.51
N GLN A 263 13.50 10.61 -4.74
CA GLN A 263 14.14 11.82 -5.28
C GLN A 263 15.52 11.52 -5.91
N LEU A 264 16.37 10.77 -5.20
CA LEU A 264 17.71 10.42 -5.68
C LEU A 264 17.69 9.59 -6.96
N THR A 265 16.63 8.81 -7.16
CA THR A 265 16.47 7.91 -8.32
C THR A 265 15.64 8.52 -9.44
N ASN A 266 15.35 9.83 -9.37
CA ASN A 266 14.48 10.52 -10.32
C ASN A 266 13.14 9.79 -10.52
N ASP A 267 12.41 9.63 -9.42
CA ASP A 267 11.14 8.91 -9.38
C ASP A 267 11.28 7.44 -9.81
N TYR A 268 12.37 6.80 -9.38
CA TYR A 268 12.74 5.45 -9.79
C TYR A 268 12.85 5.23 -11.30
N THR A 269 13.16 6.29 -12.06
CA THR A 269 13.36 6.21 -13.50
C THR A 269 14.75 5.65 -13.81
N PRO A 270 14.89 4.50 -14.48
CA PRO A 270 16.19 3.95 -14.81
C PRO A 270 16.93 4.84 -15.83
N PRO A 271 18.22 5.15 -15.63
CA PRO A 271 19.02 5.84 -16.65
C PRO A 271 19.24 4.95 -17.90
N GLU A 272 19.67 5.56 -19.01
CA GLU A 272 19.84 4.85 -20.30
C GLU A 272 20.83 3.67 -20.22
N ASP A 273 21.86 3.78 -19.40
CA ASP A 273 22.89 2.77 -19.18
C ASP A 273 22.55 1.79 -18.03
N ALA A 274 21.34 1.85 -17.47
CA ALA A 274 20.89 0.96 -16.41
C ALA A 274 20.88 -0.51 -16.86
N CYS A 275 21.67 -1.34 -16.20
CA CYS A 275 21.62 -2.78 -16.38
C CYS A 275 20.35 -3.40 -15.77
N ASN A 276 20.08 -4.69 -16.05
CA ASN A 276 18.90 -5.37 -15.52
C ASN A 276 18.83 -5.38 -13.99
N THR A 277 19.97 -5.56 -13.29
CA THR A 277 20.01 -5.51 -11.82
C THR A 277 19.61 -4.13 -11.29
N PHE A 278 20.01 -3.05 -11.97
CA PHE A 278 19.62 -1.69 -11.63
C PHE A 278 18.10 -1.51 -11.76
N LYS A 279 17.53 -1.93 -12.91
CA LYS A 279 16.08 -1.83 -13.17
C LYS A 279 15.27 -2.62 -12.14
N VAL A 280 15.70 -3.84 -11.81
CA VAL A 280 15.05 -4.66 -10.78
C VAL A 280 15.12 -4.00 -9.41
N LEU A 281 16.25 -3.38 -9.04
CA LEU A 281 16.35 -2.63 -7.78
C LEU A 281 15.33 -1.49 -7.74
N LEU A 282 15.29 -0.63 -8.75
CA LEU A 282 14.36 0.49 -8.80
C LEU A 282 12.90 0.02 -8.74
N PHE A 283 12.55 -1.00 -9.51
CA PHE A 283 11.22 -1.61 -9.45
C PHE A 283 10.87 -2.14 -8.05
N SER A 284 11.83 -2.78 -7.38
CA SER A 284 11.61 -3.32 -6.03
C SER A 284 11.43 -2.20 -4.99
N LEU A 285 12.13 -1.07 -5.15
CA LEU A 285 11.94 0.11 -4.30
C LEU A 285 10.54 0.71 -4.47
N ILE A 286 9.99 0.74 -5.69
CA ILE A 286 8.60 1.15 -5.95
C ILE A 286 7.63 0.24 -5.20
N GLN A 287 7.83 -1.09 -5.25
CA GLN A 287 6.96 -2.04 -4.57
C GLN A 287 7.01 -1.88 -3.06
N ILE A 288 8.20 -1.75 -2.48
CA ILE A 288 8.36 -1.50 -1.04
C ILE A 288 7.64 -0.21 -0.65
N GLU A 289 7.78 0.89 -1.40
CA GLU A 289 7.12 2.15 -1.05
C GLU A 289 5.59 2.03 -1.11
N LEU A 290 5.06 1.36 -2.13
CA LEU A 290 3.63 1.13 -2.27
C LEU A 290 3.06 0.28 -1.13
N GLU A 291 3.71 -0.85 -0.82
CA GLU A 291 3.29 -1.73 0.28
C GLU A 291 3.37 -1.00 1.63
N MET A 292 4.43 -0.21 1.85
CA MET A 292 4.59 0.58 3.06
C MET A 292 3.48 1.60 3.24
N HIS A 293 3.04 2.29 2.18
CA HIS A 293 1.92 3.23 2.29
C HIS A 293 0.63 2.52 2.74
N GLN A 294 0.33 1.36 2.17
CA GLN A 294 -0.88 0.59 2.51
C GLN A 294 -0.81 -0.01 3.91
N HIS A 295 0.36 -0.51 4.30
CA HIS A 295 0.65 -1.03 5.64
C HIS A 295 0.45 0.07 6.69
N VAL A 296 1.23 1.16 6.58
CA VAL A 296 1.20 2.27 7.54
C VAL A 296 -0.17 2.93 7.58
N HIS A 297 -0.90 2.97 6.46
CA HIS A 297 -2.27 3.47 6.45
C HIS A 297 -3.19 2.64 7.38
N LYS A 298 -3.13 1.30 7.30
CA LYS A 298 -3.93 0.42 8.17
C LYS A 298 -3.59 0.64 9.65
N GLU A 299 -2.35 0.94 9.96
CA GLU A 299 -1.94 1.23 11.32
C GLU A 299 -2.37 2.61 11.79
N ASN A 300 -1.90 3.65 11.10
CA ASN A 300 -2.08 5.04 11.53
C ASN A 300 -3.53 5.51 11.47
N ASN A 301 -4.32 5.01 10.50
CA ASN A 301 -5.67 5.51 10.25
C ASN A 301 -6.76 4.55 10.69
N ILE A 302 -6.44 3.29 11.02
CA ILE A 302 -7.43 2.29 11.44
C ILE A 302 -7.06 1.68 12.79
N LEU A 303 -5.96 0.94 12.88
CA LEU A 303 -5.59 0.17 14.07
C LEU A 303 -5.33 1.07 15.29
N PHE A 304 -4.42 2.04 15.15
CA PHE A 304 -3.98 2.88 16.27
C PHE A 304 -5.09 3.77 16.82
N PRO A 305 -5.88 4.50 16.00
CA PRO A 305 -6.99 5.30 16.53
C PRO A 305 -8.03 4.45 17.27
N ARG A 306 -8.31 3.24 16.79
CA ARG A 306 -9.26 2.32 17.43
C ARG A 306 -8.69 1.74 18.73
N ALA A 307 -7.40 1.40 18.76
CA ALA A 307 -6.73 0.93 19.98
C ALA A 307 -6.71 2.02 21.08
N LEU A 308 -6.44 3.27 20.72
CA LEU A 308 -6.52 4.42 21.64
C LEU A 308 -7.93 4.62 22.20
N ALA A 309 -8.97 4.33 21.41
CA ALA A 309 -10.35 4.44 21.86
C ALA A 309 -10.71 3.40 22.94
N LEU A 310 -10.08 2.22 22.93
CA LEU A 310 -10.28 1.17 23.96
C LEU A 310 -9.76 1.58 25.34
N GLN A 311 -8.84 2.53 25.41
CA GLN A 311 -8.25 2.98 26.68
C GLN A 311 -9.13 3.97 27.45
N LYS A 312 -10.04 4.67 26.76
CA LYS A 312 -10.97 5.59 27.41
C LYS A 312 -11.94 4.77 28.25
N PRO A 313 -12.12 5.05 29.55
CA PRO A 313 -13.01 4.28 30.39
C PRO A 313 -14.41 4.30 29.76
N THR A 314 -14.98 3.11 29.53
CA THR A 314 -16.42 2.96 29.36
C THR A 314 -17.09 3.62 30.56
N ALA A 315 -18.01 4.55 30.30
CA ALA A 315 -18.66 5.33 31.36
C ALA A 315 -19.12 4.41 32.52
N PRO A 316 -18.98 4.82 33.79
CA PRO A 316 -19.37 3.97 34.90
C PRO A 316 -20.85 3.60 34.75
N CYS A 317 -21.15 2.30 34.87
CA CYS A 317 -22.53 1.81 34.95
C CYS A 317 -23.31 2.67 35.96
N ARG A 318 -24.40 3.28 35.51
CA ARG A 318 -25.35 3.98 36.37
C ARG A 318 -26.14 3.02 37.23
#